data_AF-A0A0A2WR94-F1
#
_entry.id   AF-A0A0A2WR94-F1
#
_cell.length_a   1.000
_cell.length_b   1.000
_cell.length_c   1.000
_cell.angle_alpha   90.00
_cell.angle_beta   90.00
_cell.angle_gamma   90.00
#
_symmetry.space_group_name_H-M   'P 1'
#
loop_
_entity.id
_entity.type
_entity.pdbx_description
1 polymer ?
#
loop_
_entity_poly.entity_id
_entity_poly.type
_entity_poly.pdbx_seq_one_letter_code
_entity_poly.pdbx_strand_id
1 'polypeptide(L)'
;MREALHDAHAARCKAQSAALSVNGQIIDLRPKMDYNGFAAFPGSAMAHPLETPQAHVPDLTSAQAASAALRTFFRIAEAWGLSNEQQRQLLDCGRSTFYEWKSGRVKRGLDNATLERLSHVFGIHAALQVLLPVPERAHAWVKRENTAPLFGGKSALDRMLAGQVSDLYVVRQYLDAQRGGWS
;
A
#
# COMPACT_ATOMS: atom_id res chain seq x y z
N MET A 1 0.23 47.21 -19.22
CA MET A 1 -0.56 45.98 -18.93
C MET A 1 -0.06 44.71 -19.64
N ARG A 2 1.15 44.71 -20.23
CA ARG A 2 1.78 43.52 -20.86
C ARG A 2 2.94 42.93 -20.03
N GLU A 3 3.52 43.68 -19.09
CA GLU A 3 4.61 43.18 -18.23
C GLU A 3 4.15 42.24 -17.11
N ALA A 4 2.96 42.44 -16.53
CA ALA A 4 2.44 41.57 -15.48
C ALA A 4 2.09 40.14 -15.95
N LEU A 5 1.89 39.93 -17.26
CA LEU A 5 1.64 38.60 -17.83
C LEU A 5 2.94 37.82 -18.11
N HIS A 6 4.08 38.50 -18.33
CA HIS A 6 5.37 37.82 -18.46
C HIS A 6 5.92 37.34 -17.11
N ASP A 7 5.72 38.13 -16.03
CA ASP A 7 6.12 37.70 -14.68
C ASP A 7 5.29 36.51 -14.18
N ALA A 8 4.00 36.45 -14.52
CA ALA A 8 3.15 35.30 -14.19
C ALA A 8 3.58 34.01 -14.93
N HIS A 9 4.21 34.12 -16.11
CA HIS A 9 4.74 32.97 -16.84
C HIS A 9 6.12 32.53 -16.31
N ALA A 10 6.97 33.49 -15.91
CA ALA A 10 8.26 33.21 -15.27
C ALA A 10 8.11 32.57 -13.87
N ALA A 11 7.08 32.97 -13.10
CA ALA A 11 6.75 32.32 -11.83
C ALA A 11 6.20 30.90 -12.00
N ARG A 12 5.53 30.61 -13.13
CA ARG A 12 5.04 29.26 -13.48
C ARG A 12 6.16 28.32 -13.93
N CYS A 13 7.20 28.84 -14.57
CA CYS A 13 8.37 28.05 -14.98
C CYS A 13 9.31 27.65 -13.83
N LYS A 14 9.19 28.25 -12.64
CA LYS A 14 9.96 27.84 -11.45
C LYS A 14 9.31 26.73 -10.61
N ALA A 15 8.05 26.39 -10.89
CA ALA A 15 7.32 25.32 -10.19
C ALA A 15 7.31 23.98 -10.97
N GLN A 16 8.00 23.90 -12.11
CA GLN A 16 7.94 22.76 -13.03
C GLN A 16 9.13 21.79 -12.87
N SER A 17 9.59 21.60 -11.64
CA SER A 17 10.52 20.52 -11.31
C SER A 17 10.21 19.96 -9.93
N ALA A 18 9.30 18.99 -9.91
CA ALA A 18 9.19 18.02 -8.83
C ALA A 18 9.21 16.62 -9.45
N ALA A 19 10.26 16.36 -10.23
CA ALA A 19 10.82 15.03 -10.31
C ALA A 19 11.26 14.63 -8.89
N LEU A 20 11.07 13.36 -8.52
CA LEU A 20 11.59 12.80 -7.27
C LEU A 20 13.10 13.09 -7.18
N SER A 21 13.47 14.11 -6.43
CA SER A 21 14.86 14.43 -6.12
C SER A 21 15.11 14.11 -4.65
N VAL A 22 15.66 12.92 -4.42
CA VAL A 22 16.51 12.62 -3.28
C VAL A 22 17.85 12.24 -3.90
N ASN A 23 18.88 13.05 -3.64
CA ASN A 23 20.23 12.95 -4.22
C ASN A 23 20.35 13.12 -5.75
N GLY A 24 19.60 14.05 -6.36
CA GLY A 24 19.87 14.50 -7.74
C GLY A 24 19.68 13.46 -8.85
N GLN A 25 19.13 12.28 -8.53
CA GLN A 25 18.85 11.25 -9.51
C GLN A 25 17.34 11.20 -9.77
N ILE A 26 16.94 11.68 -10.95
CA ILE A 26 15.58 11.55 -11.47
C ILE A 26 15.31 10.05 -11.67
N ILE A 27 14.53 9.44 -10.77
CA ILE A 27 14.00 8.10 -11.02
C ILE A 27 12.79 8.27 -11.94
N ASP A 28 13.07 8.29 -13.25
CA ASP A 28 12.07 8.17 -14.30
C ASP A 28 11.56 6.72 -14.28
N LEU A 29 10.38 6.50 -13.68
CA LEU A 29 9.70 5.19 -13.65
C LEU A 29 9.02 4.86 -15.00
N ARG A 30 9.67 5.23 -16.12
CA ARG A 30 9.26 4.80 -17.45
C ARG A 30 9.64 3.33 -17.66
N PRO A 31 8.71 2.49 -18.14
CA PRO A 31 8.98 1.08 -18.39
C PRO A 31 9.90 0.91 -19.61
N LYS A 32 10.97 0.13 -19.48
CA LYS A 32 11.63 -0.50 -20.63
C LYS A 32 11.06 -1.90 -20.79
N MET A 33 10.45 -2.13 -21.95
CA MET A 33 9.93 -3.41 -22.40
C MET A 33 10.90 -4.01 -23.42
N ASP A 34 11.49 -5.16 -23.10
CA ASP A 34 12.06 -6.09 -24.08
C ASP A 34 11.72 -7.54 -23.68
N TYR A 35 10.47 -7.94 -23.95
CA TYR A 35 10.05 -9.33 -23.88
C TYR A 35 10.54 -10.10 -25.10
N ASN A 36 11.67 -10.79 -24.96
CA ASN A 36 11.96 -11.94 -25.82
C ASN A 36 12.83 -12.96 -25.07
N GLY A 37 12.24 -14.09 -24.66
CA GLY A 37 12.99 -15.16 -23.99
C GLY A 37 12.16 -16.27 -23.34
N PHE A 38 11.11 -16.77 -23.98
CA PHE A 38 10.50 -18.04 -23.53
C PHE A 38 11.30 -19.21 -24.11
N ALA A 39 12.13 -19.84 -23.29
CA ALA A 39 12.68 -21.16 -23.56
C ALA A 39 11.71 -22.23 -23.03
N ALA A 40 11.25 -23.09 -23.94
CA ALA A 40 10.45 -24.27 -23.61
C ALA A 40 11.28 -25.29 -22.82
N PHE A 41 10.70 -25.88 -21.77
CA PHE A 41 11.29 -27.04 -21.07
C PHE A 41 10.57 -28.32 -21.53
N PRO A 42 11.27 -29.28 -22.16
CA PRO A 42 10.77 -30.64 -22.32
C PRO A 42 11.34 -31.54 -21.21
N GLY A 43 10.47 -32.25 -20.49
CA GLY A 43 10.91 -33.30 -19.56
C GLY A 43 9.94 -33.63 -18.43
N SER A 44 8.79 -34.25 -18.77
CA SER A 44 8.01 -35.00 -17.78
C SER A 44 8.72 -36.31 -17.47
N ALA A 45 9.11 -36.51 -16.21
CA ALA A 45 9.44 -37.83 -15.68
C ALA A 45 9.01 -37.97 -14.21
N MET A 46 8.05 -38.88 -14.01
CA MET A 46 7.72 -39.62 -12.79
C MET A 46 7.17 -38.85 -11.57
N ALA A 47 5.84 -38.90 -11.43
CA ALA A 47 5.10 -38.52 -10.24
C ALA A 47 5.30 -39.54 -9.11
N HIS A 48 5.95 -39.11 -8.03
CA HIS A 48 5.67 -39.62 -6.69
C HIS A 48 4.53 -38.78 -6.09
N PRO A 49 3.54 -39.35 -5.38
CA PRO A 49 2.63 -38.56 -4.57
C PRO A 49 3.44 -37.99 -3.41
N LEU A 50 3.98 -36.79 -3.59
CA LEU A 50 4.35 -35.96 -2.45
C LEU A 50 3.01 -35.55 -1.84
N GLU A 51 2.60 -36.20 -0.76
CA GLU A 51 1.75 -35.55 0.22
C GLU A 51 2.51 -34.31 0.66
N THR A 52 2.20 -33.20 -0.02
CA THR A 52 2.55 -31.88 0.46
C THR A 52 1.95 -31.81 1.85
N PRO A 53 2.73 -31.50 2.91
CA PRO A 53 2.14 -31.10 4.18
C PRO A 53 1.12 -30.04 3.81
N GLN A 54 -0.16 -30.33 4.00
CA GLN A 54 -1.23 -29.38 3.75
C GLN A 54 -0.85 -28.17 4.60
N ALA A 55 -0.29 -27.14 3.97
CA ALA A 55 0.00 -25.90 4.64
C ALA A 55 -1.34 -25.47 5.21
N HIS A 56 -1.49 -25.54 6.52
CA HIS A 56 -2.71 -25.13 7.19
C HIS A 56 -2.89 -23.67 6.83
N VAL A 57 -3.72 -23.40 5.82
CA VAL A 57 -4.10 -22.05 5.45
C VAL A 57 -4.83 -21.55 6.70
N PRO A 58 -4.24 -20.61 7.45
CA PRO A 58 -4.84 -20.21 8.71
C PRO A 58 -6.24 -19.73 8.40
N ASP A 59 -7.23 -20.31 9.06
CA ASP A 59 -8.60 -19.82 8.96
C ASP A 59 -8.61 -18.39 9.49
N LEU A 60 -8.64 -17.43 8.56
CA LEU A 60 -8.59 -16.00 8.85
C LEU A 60 -9.84 -15.52 9.59
N THR A 61 -10.88 -16.36 9.65
CA THR A 61 -12.11 -16.14 10.42
C THR A 61 -12.02 -16.68 11.85
N SER A 62 -10.92 -17.34 12.23
CA SER A 62 -10.68 -17.70 13.62
C SER A 62 -10.28 -16.47 14.46
N ALA A 63 -10.60 -16.49 15.75
CA ALA A 63 -10.19 -15.43 16.68
C ALA A 63 -8.65 -15.31 16.79
N GLN A 64 -7.93 -16.41 16.60
CA GLN A 64 -6.47 -16.44 16.63
C GLN A 64 -5.86 -15.76 15.41
N ALA A 65 -6.37 -16.05 14.21
CA ALA A 65 -5.92 -15.38 12.99
C ALA A 65 -6.30 -13.89 12.98
N ALA A 66 -7.51 -13.57 13.44
CA ALA A 66 -7.95 -12.20 13.66
C ALA A 66 -7.00 -11.42 14.58
N SER A 67 -6.59 -12.01 15.71
CA SER A 67 -5.62 -11.43 16.63
C SER A 67 -4.26 -11.17 15.97
N ALA A 68 -3.77 -12.13 15.18
CA ALA A 68 -2.51 -11.99 14.47
C ALA A 68 -2.56 -10.88 13.42
N ALA A 69 -3.63 -10.81 12.61
CA ALA A 69 -3.82 -9.78 11.60
C ALA A 69 -3.92 -8.38 12.22
N LEU A 70 -4.75 -8.22 13.26
CA LEU A 70 -4.88 -6.93 13.97
C LEU A 70 -3.56 -6.48 14.59
N ARG A 71 -2.78 -7.38 15.19
CA ARG A 71 -1.45 -7.06 15.71
C ARG A 71 -0.52 -6.55 14.61
N THR A 72 -0.52 -7.17 13.43
CA THR A 72 0.26 -6.71 12.28
C THR A 72 -0.20 -5.33 11.82
N PHE A 73 -1.51 -5.11 11.71
CA PHE A 73 -2.08 -3.81 11.37
C PHE A 73 -1.63 -2.70 12.32
N PHE A 74 -1.72 -2.91 13.64
CA PHE A 74 -1.34 -1.90 14.61
C PHE A 74 0.15 -1.55 14.54
N ARG A 75 1.02 -2.52 14.26
CA ARG A 75 2.45 -2.27 14.05
C ARG A 75 2.71 -1.45 12.78
N ILE A 76 2.02 -1.73 11.69
CA ILE A 76 2.12 -0.94 10.45
C ILE A 76 1.63 0.49 10.69
N ALA A 77 0.48 0.64 11.33
CA ALA A 77 -0.10 1.94 11.62
C ALA A 77 0.76 2.78 12.58
N GLU A 78 1.41 2.14 13.55
CA GLU A 78 2.39 2.77 14.43
C GLU A 78 3.62 3.23 13.64
N ALA A 79 4.15 2.39 12.75
CA ALA A 79 5.29 2.76 11.91
C ALA A 79 4.97 3.92 10.95
N TRP A 80 3.72 4.02 10.47
CA TRP A 80 3.24 5.19 9.72
C TRP A 80 2.92 6.41 10.61
N GLY A 81 2.96 6.27 11.93
CA GLY A 81 2.63 7.34 12.88
C GLY A 81 1.18 7.79 12.76
N LEU A 82 0.24 6.85 12.64
CA LEU A 82 -1.20 7.12 12.57
C LEU A 82 -1.79 7.29 13.97
N SER A 83 -2.66 8.28 14.13
CA SER A 83 -3.47 8.45 15.34
C SER A 83 -4.50 7.34 15.49
N ASN A 84 -5.02 7.14 16.72
CA ASN A 84 -6.08 6.15 16.98
C ASN A 84 -7.31 6.37 16.10
N GLU A 85 -7.65 7.63 15.81
CA GLU A 85 -8.82 7.95 14.98
C GLU A 85 -8.60 7.53 13.52
N GLN A 86 -7.41 7.80 12.97
CA GLN A 86 -7.03 7.35 11.63
C GLN A 86 -6.99 5.82 11.54
N GLN A 87 -6.45 5.14 12.56
CA GLN A 87 -6.45 3.68 12.63
C GLN A 87 -7.88 3.12 12.63
N ARG A 88 -8.77 3.70 13.43
CA ARG A 88 -10.19 3.33 13.49
C ARG A 88 -10.89 3.55 12.15
N GLN A 89 -10.57 4.64 11.47
CA GLN A 89 -11.14 4.96 10.16
C GLN A 89 -10.68 3.99 9.06
N LEU A 90 -9.41 3.56 9.09
CA LEU A 90 -8.92 2.54 8.15
C LEU A 90 -9.57 1.17 8.36
N LEU A 91 -9.84 0.80 9.62
CA LEU A 91 -10.53 -0.44 9.95
C LEU A 91 -12.04 -0.36 9.79
N ASP A 92 -12.61 0.85 9.74
CA ASP A 92 -14.05 1.11 9.70
C ASP A 92 -14.83 0.41 10.83
N CYS A 93 -14.30 0.50 12.05
CA CYS A 93 -14.89 -0.15 13.21
C CYS A 93 -15.39 0.84 14.29
N GLY A 94 -16.32 0.35 15.12
CA GLY A 94 -16.83 1.08 16.27
C GLY A 94 -15.74 1.37 17.31
N ARG A 95 -15.88 2.47 18.05
CA ARG A 95 -14.88 2.91 19.04
C ARG A 95 -14.59 1.85 20.11
N SER A 96 -15.61 1.20 20.66
CA SER A 96 -15.44 0.15 21.67
C SER A 96 -14.67 -1.05 21.10
N THR A 97 -15.09 -1.54 19.93
CA THR A 97 -14.44 -2.62 19.19
C THR A 97 -12.97 -2.31 18.94
N PHE A 98 -12.66 -1.09 18.49
CA PHE A 98 -11.29 -0.63 18.25
C PHE A 98 -10.40 -0.77 19.49
N TYR A 99 -10.85 -0.28 20.65
CA TYR A 99 -10.05 -0.36 21.88
C TYR A 99 -9.97 -1.77 22.45
N GLU A 100 -11.00 -2.60 22.29
CA GLU A 100 -10.91 -4.04 22.61
C GLU A 100 -9.83 -4.71 21.77
N TRP A 101 -9.88 -4.54 20.44
CA TRP A 101 -8.90 -5.09 19.52
C TRP A 101 -7.48 -4.59 19.78
N LYS A 102 -7.32 -3.28 20.02
CA LYS A 102 -6.02 -2.67 20.34
C LYS A 102 -5.42 -3.21 21.64
N SER A 103 -6.26 -3.59 22.60
CA SER A 103 -5.84 -4.26 23.85
C SER A 103 -5.58 -5.78 23.69
N GLY A 104 -5.69 -6.32 22.48
CA GLY A 104 -5.53 -7.75 22.21
C GLY A 104 -6.75 -8.61 22.58
N ARG A 105 -7.87 -7.99 22.98
CA ARG A 105 -9.11 -8.70 23.32
C ARG A 105 -9.94 -8.97 22.06
N VAL A 106 -9.54 -9.99 21.31
CA VAL A 106 -10.24 -10.44 20.09
C VAL A 106 -11.00 -11.73 20.41
N LYS A 107 -12.32 -11.61 20.55
CA LYS A 107 -13.19 -12.70 21.02
C LYS A 107 -13.70 -13.60 19.89
N ARG A 108 -13.69 -13.11 18.64
CA ARG A 108 -14.26 -13.76 17.46
C ARG A 108 -13.42 -13.42 16.23
N GLY A 109 -13.67 -14.11 15.13
CA GLY A 109 -13.19 -13.74 13.81
C GLY A 109 -13.54 -12.31 13.40
N LEU A 110 -12.80 -11.81 12.41
CA LEU A 110 -13.13 -10.57 11.72
C LEU A 110 -14.19 -10.84 10.67
N ASP A 111 -15.06 -9.86 10.44
CA ASP A 111 -15.98 -9.88 9.32
C ASP A 111 -15.25 -9.64 8.00
N ASN A 112 -15.90 -10.02 6.88
CA ASN A 112 -15.31 -9.92 5.55
C ASN A 112 -14.92 -8.48 5.17
N ALA A 113 -15.69 -7.46 5.61
CA ALA A 113 -15.38 -6.07 5.26
C ALA A 113 -14.11 -5.59 5.98
N THR A 114 -13.94 -5.95 7.26
CA THR A 114 -12.68 -5.68 7.98
C THR A 114 -11.50 -6.43 7.34
N LEU A 115 -11.68 -7.71 6.96
CA LEU A 115 -10.64 -8.51 6.31
C LEU A 115 -10.22 -7.92 4.96
N GLU A 116 -11.16 -7.42 4.16
CA GLU A 116 -10.88 -6.77 2.88
C GLU A 116 -10.02 -5.51 3.06
N ARG A 117 -10.38 -4.66 4.02
CA ARG A 117 -9.60 -3.46 4.37
C ARG A 117 -8.19 -3.82 4.83
N LEU A 118 -8.05 -4.82 5.68
CA LEU A 118 -6.74 -5.33 6.13
C LEU A 118 -5.89 -5.85 4.97
N SER A 119 -6.50 -6.60 4.04
CA SER A 119 -5.83 -7.10 2.83
C SER A 119 -5.26 -5.95 2.00
N HIS A 120 -6.00 -4.86 1.82
CA HIS A 120 -5.48 -3.68 1.13
C HIS A 120 -4.35 -3.00 1.89
N VAL A 121 -4.49 -2.78 3.20
CA VAL A 121 -3.43 -2.15 4.02
C VAL A 121 -2.15 -2.97 3.98
N PHE A 122 -2.23 -4.30 4.10
CA PHE A 122 -1.06 -5.18 4.01
C PHE A 122 -0.44 -5.18 2.62
N GLY A 123 -1.27 -5.17 1.56
CA GLY A 123 -0.81 -5.05 0.18
C GLY A 123 -0.06 -3.75 -0.07
N ILE A 124 -0.59 -2.63 0.41
CA ILE A 124 0.05 -1.30 0.32
C ILE A 124 1.40 -1.32 1.05
N HIS A 125 1.43 -1.82 2.28
CA HIS A 125 2.67 -1.93 3.04
C HIS A 125 3.70 -2.80 2.31
N ALA A 126 3.31 -3.99 1.85
CA ALA A 126 4.21 -4.91 1.14
C ALA A 126 4.76 -4.29 -0.16
N ALA A 127 3.91 -3.63 -0.96
CA ALA A 127 4.34 -2.96 -2.18
C ALA A 127 5.33 -1.83 -1.90
N LEU A 128 5.12 -1.05 -0.84
CA LEU A 128 6.07 0.00 -0.42
C LEU A 128 7.42 -0.57 -0.01
N GLN A 129 7.47 -1.71 0.69
CA GLN A 129 8.75 -2.32 1.07
C GLN A 129 9.55 -2.83 -0.13
N VAL A 130 8.87 -3.23 -1.22
CA VAL A 130 9.54 -3.62 -2.47
C VAL A 130 10.03 -2.38 -3.23
N LEU A 131 9.19 -1.35 -3.33
CA LEU A 131 9.49 -0.13 -4.09
C LEU A 131 10.52 0.79 -3.41
N LEU A 132 10.54 0.79 -2.08
CA LEU A 132 11.34 1.69 -1.25
C LEU A 132 12.13 0.86 -0.24
N PRO A 133 13.32 0.34 -0.62
CA PRO A 133 14.11 -0.56 0.22
C PRO A 133 14.60 0.04 1.54
N VAL A 134 14.50 1.36 1.70
CA VAL A 134 14.80 2.06 2.95
C VAL A 134 13.50 2.15 3.77
N PRO A 135 13.36 1.41 4.88
CA PRO A 135 12.10 1.31 5.63
C PRO A 135 11.53 2.66 6.04
N GLU A 136 12.36 3.60 6.47
CA GLU A 136 11.95 4.94 6.88
C GLU A 136 11.31 5.70 5.73
N ARG A 137 11.79 5.50 4.48
CA ARG A 137 11.19 6.10 3.29
C ARG A 137 9.86 5.43 2.95
N ALA A 138 9.76 4.11 3.07
CA ALA A 138 8.51 3.37 2.87
C ALA A 138 7.43 3.84 3.85
N HIS A 139 7.78 4.01 5.13
CA HIS A 139 6.85 4.50 6.15
C HIS A 139 6.46 5.97 5.95
N ALA A 140 7.42 6.84 5.59
CA ALA A 140 7.16 8.26 5.38
C ALA A 140 6.36 8.56 4.11
N TRP A 141 6.46 7.72 3.08
CA TRP A 141 5.81 7.95 1.78
C TRP A 141 4.30 8.10 1.89
N VAL A 142 3.65 7.30 2.75
CA VAL A 142 2.19 7.30 2.93
C VAL A 142 1.65 8.67 3.33
N LYS A 143 2.43 9.45 4.08
CA LYS A 143 2.07 10.79 4.58
C LYS A 143 2.60 11.93 3.72
N ARG A 144 3.46 11.65 2.74
CA ARG A 144 4.04 12.66 1.88
C ARG A 144 3.03 13.06 0.81
N GLU A 145 3.00 14.35 0.48
CA GLU A 145 2.29 14.85 -0.70
C GLU A 145 2.75 14.10 -1.95
N ASN A 146 1.79 13.71 -2.78
CA ASN A 146 2.04 12.94 -3.98
C ASN A 146 1.45 13.64 -5.20
N THR A 147 2.32 13.90 -6.18
CA THR A 147 1.98 14.60 -7.43
C THR A 147 1.37 13.69 -8.49
N ALA A 148 1.33 12.37 -8.27
CA ALA A 148 0.67 11.46 -9.19
C ALA A 148 -0.83 11.84 -9.31
N PRO A 149 -1.42 11.77 -10.53
CA PRO A 149 -2.78 12.25 -10.78
C PRO A 149 -3.85 11.67 -9.84
N LEU A 150 -3.66 10.44 -9.37
CA LEU A 150 -4.54 9.77 -8.41
C LEU A 150 -4.72 10.54 -7.10
N PHE A 151 -3.67 11.22 -6.63
CA PHE A 151 -3.67 11.87 -5.32
C PHE A 151 -3.94 13.38 -5.41
N GLY A 152 -3.83 13.98 -6.59
CA GLY A 152 -4.14 15.40 -6.80
C GLY A 152 -3.33 16.34 -5.89
N GLY A 153 -2.07 15.99 -5.61
CA GLY A 153 -1.19 16.75 -4.71
C GLY A 153 -1.35 16.42 -3.22
N LYS A 154 -2.35 15.63 -2.83
CA LYS A 154 -2.52 15.16 -1.45
C LYS A 154 -1.67 13.92 -1.16
N SER A 155 -1.64 13.50 0.10
CA SER A 155 -0.96 12.26 0.47
C SER A 155 -1.79 11.03 0.12
N ALA A 156 -1.13 9.87 0.03
CA ALA A 156 -1.84 8.59 -0.09
C ALA A 156 -2.71 8.32 1.14
N LEU A 157 -2.25 8.73 2.33
CA LEU A 157 -3.00 8.63 3.57
C LEU A 157 -4.33 9.39 3.51
N ASP A 158 -4.33 10.62 2.96
CA ASP A 158 -5.56 11.41 2.83
C ASP A 158 -6.61 10.68 1.99
N ARG A 159 -6.17 9.98 0.93
CA ARG A 159 -7.06 9.16 0.12
C ARG A 159 -7.57 7.95 0.90
N MET A 160 -6.68 7.22 1.56
CA MET A 160 -7.03 6.04 2.37
C MET A 160 -8.03 6.38 3.51
N LEU A 161 -7.95 7.60 4.04
CA LEU A 161 -8.82 8.11 5.09
C LEU A 161 -10.13 8.73 4.57
N ALA A 162 -10.43 8.66 3.27
CA ALA A 162 -11.76 9.05 2.77
C ALA A 162 -12.87 8.09 3.23
N GLY A 163 -12.50 6.91 3.75
CA GLY A 163 -13.38 5.99 4.47
C GLY A 163 -13.93 4.85 3.63
N GLN A 164 -13.89 4.91 2.29
CA GLN A 164 -14.36 3.81 1.45
C GLN A 164 -13.27 2.75 1.26
N VAL A 165 -13.66 1.48 1.15
CA VAL A 165 -12.71 0.40 0.84
C VAL A 165 -12.07 0.57 -0.55
N SER A 166 -12.82 1.14 -1.49
CA SER A 166 -12.34 1.46 -2.84
C SER A 166 -11.17 2.43 -2.84
N ASP A 167 -11.09 3.31 -1.83
CA ASP A 167 -9.96 4.23 -1.68
C ASP A 167 -8.67 3.49 -1.32
N LEU A 168 -8.76 2.43 -0.50
CA LEU A 168 -7.62 1.55 -0.22
C LEU A 168 -7.22 0.75 -1.45
N TYR A 169 -8.22 0.23 -2.18
CA TYR A 169 -8.01 -0.54 -3.39
C TYR A 169 -7.25 0.25 -4.46
N VAL A 170 -7.66 1.50 -4.77
CA VAL A 170 -6.99 2.29 -5.82
C VAL A 170 -5.55 2.64 -5.47
N VAL A 171 -5.24 2.87 -4.18
CA VAL A 171 -3.86 3.09 -3.72
C VAL A 171 -3.03 1.82 -3.86
N ARG A 172 -3.58 0.66 -3.49
CA ARG A 172 -2.92 -0.63 -3.72
C ARG A 172 -2.65 -0.87 -5.20
N GLN A 173 -3.65 -0.69 -6.06
CA GLN A 173 -3.51 -0.86 -7.50
C GLN A 173 -2.43 0.05 -8.08
N TYR A 174 -2.38 1.31 -7.63
CA TYR A 174 -1.33 2.23 -8.04
C TYR A 174 0.07 1.70 -7.69
N LEU A 175 0.29 1.26 -6.45
CA LEU A 175 1.58 0.71 -6.02
C LEU A 175 1.93 -0.61 -6.72
N ASP A 176 0.93 -1.47 -6.92
CA ASP A 176 1.10 -2.75 -7.62
C ASP A 176 1.46 -2.53 -9.10
N ALA A 177 0.98 -1.45 -9.72
CA ALA A 177 1.41 -1.04 -11.06
C ALA A 177 2.85 -0.51 -11.08
N GLN A 178 3.28 0.24 -10.05
CA GLN A 178 4.65 0.76 -9.97
C GLN A 178 5.70 -0.35 -9.83
N ARG A 179 5.37 -1.48 -9.19
CA ARG A 179 6.32 -2.60 -8.98
C ARG A 179 6.53 -3.50 -10.20
N GLY A 180 6.01 -3.11 -11.37
CA GLY A 180 6.10 -3.90 -12.61
C GLY A 180 4.80 -4.59 -13.03
N GLY A 181 3.67 -4.31 -12.37
CA GLY A 181 2.37 -4.92 -12.64
C GLY A 181 2.32 -6.40 -12.25
N TRP A 182 1.20 -6.85 -11.69
CA TRP A 182 0.86 -8.27 -11.71
C TRP A 182 0.11 -8.52 -13.02
N SER A 183 0.82 -9.04 -14.01
CA SER A 183 0.30 -9.88 -15.09
C SER A 183 1.41 -10.78 -15.59
#